data_AF-A0A1F3PHM0-F1
#
_entry.id   AF-A0A1F3PHM0-F1
#
_cell.length_a   1.000
_cell.length_b   1.000
_cell.length_c   1.000
_cell.angle_alpha   90.00
_cell.angle_beta   90.00
_cell.angle_gamma   90.00
#
_symmetry.space_group_name_H-M   'P 1'
#
loop_
_entity.id
_entity.type
_entity.pdbx_description
1 polymer ?
#
loop_
_entity_poly.entity_id
_entity_poly.type
_entity_poly.pdbx_seq_one_letter_code
_entity_poly.pdbx_strand_id
1 'polypeptide(L)'
;MNDYIRQTILHVSLKDNAHQTTNRQKKMEQKLIEYKNAGFLVTKTIDGSELLYLTTPCRFRINENIVTDLKSNYKSDQEIGGVLWAKPTNRDGEIIHIIDKVSYIRNAIEDNPRNDGRNISNAYLPDKNQLNQTLSDLFLQGYLPVKFHTHPVKGTNFLHSLTYPNLMTETSKQDQQESSLPLIIGSKKLLMPRGLIVGNDISSNDIFIGV
;
A
#
# COMPACT_ATOMS: atom_id res chain seq x y z
N MET A 1 -5.21 47.02 13.10
CA MET A 1 -3.86 46.69 12.58
C MET A 1 -3.53 45.19 12.65
N ASN A 2 -4.21 44.38 13.49
CA ASN A 2 -3.93 42.93 13.63
C ASN A 2 -4.62 42.01 12.60
N ASP A 3 -5.72 42.42 11.97
CA ASP A 3 -6.45 41.53 11.04
C ASP A 3 -5.81 41.43 9.65
N TYR A 4 -5.12 42.50 9.20
CA TYR A 4 -4.43 42.50 7.91
C TYR A 4 -3.22 41.53 7.92
N ILE A 5 -2.48 41.49 9.03
CA ILE A 5 -1.31 40.60 9.19
C ILE A 5 -1.76 39.12 9.23
N ARG A 6 -2.87 38.80 9.91
CA ARG A 6 -3.41 37.44 9.94
C ARG A 6 -3.89 36.96 8.56
N GLN A 7 -4.55 37.83 7.79
CA GLN A 7 -5.00 37.47 6.44
C GLN A 7 -3.82 37.26 5.48
N THR A 8 -2.77 38.09 5.55
CA THR A 8 -1.57 37.92 4.71
C THR A 8 -0.81 36.63 5.05
N ILE A 9 -0.64 36.29 6.33
CA ILE A 9 0.05 35.05 6.76
C ILE A 9 -0.71 33.80 6.31
N LEU A 10 -2.05 33.78 6.44
CA LEU A 10 -2.88 32.67 5.96
C LEU A 10 -2.81 32.53 4.42
N HIS A 11 -2.83 33.65 3.69
CA HIS A 11 -2.78 33.62 2.23
C HIS A 11 -1.42 33.15 1.68
N VAL A 12 -0.32 33.52 2.34
CA VAL A 12 1.03 33.05 1.97
C VAL A 12 1.18 31.55 2.27
N SER A 13 0.77 31.11 3.46
CA SER A 13 0.82 29.69 3.87
C SER A 13 0.00 28.77 2.96
N LEU A 14 -1.19 29.22 2.51
CA LEU A 14 -2.03 28.43 1.59
C LEU A 14 -1.45 28.35 0.18
N LYS A 15 -0.84 29.42 -0.33
CA LYS A 15 -0.18 29.42 -1.65
C LYS A 15 1.07 28.56 -1.66
N ASP A 16 1.87 28.60 -0.60
CA ASP A 16 3.09 27.80 -0.48
C ASP A 16 2.78 26.30 -0.39
N ASN A 17 1.74 25.93 0.37
CA ASN A 17 1.27 24.54 0.47
C ASN A 17 0.69 24.01 -0.85
N ALA A 18 -0.09 24.83 -1.57
CA ALA A 18 -0.61 24.47 -2.88
C ALA A 18 0.53 24.26 -3.90
N HIS A 19 1.50 25.17 -3.94
CA HIS A 19 2.63 25.11 -4.87
C HIS A 19 3.55 23.91 -4.60
N GLN A 20 3.83 23.61 -3.32
CA GLN A 20 4.60 22.43 -2.92
C GLN A 20 3.88 21.12 -3.28
N THR A 21 2.57 21.07 -3.11
CA THR A 21 1.75 19.89 -3.48
C THR A 21 1.79 19.64 -4.98
N THR A 22 1.63 20.68 -5.80
CA THR A 22 1.70 20.58 -7.26
C THR A 22 3.09 20.15 -7.74
N ASN A 23 4.17 20.67 -7.13
CA ASN A 23 5.53 20.27 -7.49
C ASN A 23 5.85 18.82 -7.10
N ARG A 24 5.37 18.36 -5.94
CA ARG A 24 5.50 16.94 -5.54
C ARG A 24 4.78 16.01 -6.51
N GLN A 25 3.54 16.32 -6.87
CA GLN A 25 2.77 15.52 -7.83
C GLN A 25 3.47 15.39 -9.18
N LYS A 26 3.97 16.49 -9.74
CA LYS A 26 4.74 16.47 -11.00
C LYS A 26 5.98 15.58 -10.93
N LYS A 27 6.71 15.61 -9.80
CA LYS A 27 7.87 14.72 -9.59
C LYS A 27 7.47 13.25 -9.55
N MET A 28 6.35 12.93 -8.92
CA MET A 28 5.83 11.56 -8.88
C MET A 28 5.36 11.08 -10.26
N GLU A 29 4.67 11.94 -11.03
CA GLU A 29 4.32 11.64 -12.43
C GLU A 29 5.55 11.38 -13.28
N GLN A 30 6.60 12.20 -13.13
CA GLN A 30 7.86 12.01 -13.84
C GLN A 30 8.50 10.66 -13.49
N LYS A 31 8.45 10.23 -12.23
CA LYS A 31 8.92 8.90 -11.81
C LYS A 31 8.15 7.77 -12.50
N LEU A 32 6.84 7.90 -12.67
CA LEU A 32 6.06 6.90 -13.42
C LEU A 32 6.49 6.80 -14.89
N ILE A 33 6.80 7.94 -15.52
CA ILE A 33 7.31 7.98 -16.89
C ILE A 33 8.69 7.31 -16.95
N GLU A 34 9.58 7.60 -16.00
CA GLU A 34 10.89 6.96 -15.88
C GLU A 34 10.75 5.43 -15.75
N TYR A 35 9.86 4.94 -14.89
CA TYR A 35 9.64 3.50 -14.72
C TYR A 35 9.08 2.83 -15.97
N LYS A 36 8.17 3.51 -16.68
CA LYS A 36 7.66 3.02 -17.98
C LYS A 36 8.77 2.94 -19.02
N ASN A 37 9.57 3.99 -19.16
CA ASN A 37 10.68 4.03 -20.13
C ASN A 37 11.78 3.01 -19.81
N ALA A 38 11.98 2.70 -18.53
CA ALA A 38 12.89 1.65 -18.08
C ALA A 38 12.31 0.22 -18.18
N GLY A 39 11.06 0.07 -18.64
CA GLY A 39 10.42 -1.22 -18.87
C GLY A 39 9.78 -1.86 -17.64
N PHE A 40 9.75 -1.19 -16.48
CA PHE A 40 9.12 -1.69 -15.25
C PHE A 40 7.59 -1.59 -15.26
N LEU A 41 7.06 -0.61 -16.00
CA LEU A 41 5.63 -0.40 -16.16
C LEU A 41 5.25 -0.50 -17.63
N VAL A 42 4.08 -1.07 -17.87
CA VAL A 42 3.39 -1.08 -19.17
C VAL A 42 2.06 -0.35 -19.05
N THR A 43 1.48 -0.03 -20.21
CA THR A 43 0.24 0.72 -20.30
C THR A 43 -0.84 -0.15 -20.93
N LYS A 44 -2.05 -0.10 -20.39
CA LYS A 44 -3.26 -0.66 -21.00
C LYS A 44 -4.37 0.39 -20.95
N THR A 45 -5.16 0.47 -22.02
CA THR A 45 -6.36 1.30 -22.06
C THR A 45 -7.55 0.48 -21.57
N ILE A 46 -8.24 0.97 -20.55
CA ILE A 46 -9.49 0.39 -20.03
C ILE A 46 -10.53 1.51 -20.01
N ASP A 47 -11.65 1.29 -20.70
CA ASP A 47 -12.77 2.25 -20.79
C ASP A 47 -12.31 3.68 -21.19
N GLY A 48 -11.41 3.76 -22.17
CA GLY A 48 -10.85 5.03 -22.65
C GLY A 48 -9.83 5.70 -21.71
N SER A 49 -9.54 5.11 -20.55
CA SER A 49 -8.53 5.59 -19.60
C SER A 49 -7.21 4.84 -19.73
N GLU A 50 -6.11 5.58 -19.77
CA GLU A 50 -4.75 5.03 -19.71
C GLU A 50 -4.46 4.52 -18.28
N LEU A 51 -4.10 3.25 -18.15
CA LEU A 51 -3.73 2.61 -16.89
C LEU A 51 -2.29 2.07 -16.96
N LEU A 52 -1.46 2.47 -16.01
CA LEU A 52 -0.13 1.90 -15.80
C LEU A 52 -0.20 0.71 -14.86
N TYR A 53 0.51 -0.37 -15.17
CA TYR A 53 0.64 -1.56 -14.33
C TYR A 53 2.02 -2.20 -14.52
N LEU A 54 2.38 -3.12 -13.62
CA LEU A 54 3.68 -3.79 -13.65
C LEU A 54 3.84 -4.64 -14.91
N THR A 55 5.05 -4.61 -15.49
CA THR A 55 5.43 -5.52 -16.57
C THR A 55 5.45 -6.96 -16.07
N THR A 56 4.85 -7.87 -16.84
CA THR A 56 4.82 -9.31 -16.54
C THR A 56 6.01 -10.03 -17.21
N PRO A 57 6.56 -11.09 -16.58
CA PRO A 57 6.18 -11.65 -15.28
C PRO A 57 6.58 -10.74 -14.11
N CYS A 58 5.69 -10.64 -13.11
CA CYS A 58 5.93 -9.85 -11.91
C CYS A 58 6.65 -10.71 -10.86
N ARG A 59 7.93 -10.44 -10.58
CA ARG A 59 8.67 -11.08 -9.48
C ARG A 59 8.92 -10.11 -8.34
N PHE A 60 8.60 -10.53 -7.13
CA PHE A 60 8.90 -9.81 -5.89
C PHE A 60 9.93 -10.59 -5.08
N ARG A 61 10.90 -9.86 -4.53
CA ARG A 61 11.87 -10.39 -3.55
C ARG A 61 11.75 -9.58 -2.28
N ILE A 62 11.30 -10.22 -1.21
CA ILE A 62 11.20 -9.57 0.11
C ILE A 62 12.49 -9.86 0.88
N ASN A 63 13.15 -8.82 1.37
CA ASN A 63 14.33 -8.99 2.20
C ASN A 63 13.97 -9.62 3.55
N GLU A 64 14.87 -10.42 4.10
CA GLU A 64 14.65 -11.17 5.34
C GLU A 64 14.38 -10.27 6.54
N ASN A 65 15.03 -9.11 6.62
CA ASN A 65 14.75 -8.13 7.66
C ASN A 65 13.31 -7.61 7.60
N ILE A 66 12.73 -7.46 6.40
CA ILE A 66 11.33 -7.08 6.23
C ILE A 66 10.39 -8.21 6.62
N VAL A 67 10.72 -9.46 6.27
CA VAL A 67 9.95 -10.62 6.74
C VAL A 67 9.96 -10.69 8.27
N THR A 68 11.11 -10.47 8.90
CA THR A 68 11.27 -10.46 10.36
C THR A 68 10.47 -9.33 11.02
N ASP A 69 10.50 -8.13 10.43
CA ASP A 69 9.74 -6.98 10.91
C ASP A 69 8.23 -7.21 10.79
N LEU A 70 7.76 -7.74 9.66
CA LEU A 70 6.37 -8.14 9.45
C LEU A 70 5.90 -9.18 10.48
N LYS A 71 6.73 -10.19 10.75
CA LYS A 71 6.45 -11.20 11.79
C LYS A 71 6.34 -10.57 13.18
N SER A 72 7.28 -9.69 13.53
CA SER A 72 7.35 -9.08 14.86
C SER A 72 6.22 -8.11 15.17
N ASN A 73 5.63 -7.51 14.12
CA ASN A 73 4.52 -6.57 14.24
C ASN A 73 3.16 -7.21 13.95
N TYR A 74 3.10 -8.46 13.47
CA TYR A 74 1.85 -9.15 13.22
C TYR A 74 1.03 -9.26 14.52
N LYS A 75 -0.28 -9.03 14.41
CA LYS A 75 -1.20 -9.11 15.54
C LYS A 75 -2.32 -10.07 15.20
N SER A 76 -2.50 -11.10 16.03
CA SER A 76 -3.49 -12.14 15.79
C SER A 76 -4.93 -11.68 16.03
N ASP A 77 -5.12 -10.57 16.76
CA ASP A 77 -6.43 -10.08 17.20
C ASP A 77 -6.95 -8.87 16.40
N GLN A 78 -6.13 -8.30 15.52
CA GLN A 78 -6.48 -7.08 14.78
C GLN A 78 -5.82 -7.01 13.41
N GLU A 79 -6.50 -6.37 12.47
CA GLU A 79 -5.96 -6.02 11.17
C GLU A 79 -5.03 -4.82 11.28
N ILE A 80 -3.78 -5.05 10.89
CA ILE A 80 -2.79 -4.01 10.65
C ILE A 80 -2.53 -3.93 9.15
N GLY A 81 -1.89 -2.87 8.70
CA GLY A 81 -1.52 -2.77 7.29
C GLY A 81 -0.56 -1.63 7.03
N GLY A 82 -0.32 -1.39 5.75
CA GLY A 82 0.58 -0.33 5.33
C GLY A 82 1.02 -0.46 3.90
N VAL A 83 2.28 -0.09 3.65
CA VAL A 83 2.91 -0.11 2.33
C VAL A 83 4.26 -0.82 2.41
N LEU A 84 4.43 -1.83 1.55
CA LEU A 84 5.72 -2.42 1.22
C LEU A 84 6.36 -1.59 0.10
N TRP A 85 7.62 -1.24 0.27
CA TRP A 85 8.34 -0.37 -0.65
C TRP A 85 9.09 -1.25 -1.64
N ALA A 86 8.56 -1.35 -2.86
CA ALA A 86 9.12 -2.22 -3.89
C ALA A 86 10.06 -1.43 -4.82
N LYS A 87 11.36 -1.69 -4.74
CA LYS A 87 12.37 -1.09 -5.61
C LYS A 87 12.41 -1.81 -6.96
N PRO A 88 11.99 -1.16 -8.06
CA PRO A 88 12.11 -1.75 -9.38
C PRO A 88 13.60 -1.91 -9.74
N THR A 89 14.02 -3.15 -10.02
CA THR A 89 15.42 -3.49 -10.27
C THR A 89 15.51 -4.37 -11.51
N ASN A 90 16.54 -4.19 -12.33
CA ASN A 90 16.93 -5.15 -13.36
C ASN A 90 18.14 -5.94 -12.87
N ARG A 91 18.05 -7.27 -12.83
CA ARG A 91 19.17 -8.18 -12.53
C ARG A 91 19.26 -9.22 -13.63
N ASP A 92 20.40 -9.26 -14.31
CA ASP A 92 20.70 -10.25 -15.36
C ASP A 92 19.62 -10.33 -16.46
N GLY A 93 19.03 -9.19 -16.81
CA GLY A 93 17.96 -9.10 -17.83
C GLY A 93 16.56 -9.36 -17.29
N GLU A 94 16.41 -9.65 -16.00
CA GLU A 94 15.13 -9.89 -15.35
C GLU A 94 14.68 -8.70 -14.49
N ILE A 95 13.40 -8.35 -14.60
CA ILE A 95 12.76 -7.36 -13.74
C ILE A 95 12.38 -8.00 -12.40
N ILE A 96 12.96 -7.48 -11.32
CA ILE A 96 12.68 -7.92 -9.95
C ILE A 96 12.33 -6.69 -9.10
N HIS A 97 11.25 -6.80 -8.33
CA HIS A 97 10.80 -5.79 -7.38
C HIS A 97 11.30 -6.14 -5.99
N ILE A 98 12.34 -5.46 -5.52
CA ILE A 98 12.98 -5.75 -4.23
C ILE A 98 12.26 -4.97 -3.13
N ILE A 99 11.64 -5.67 -2.18
CA ILE A 99 11.00 -5.08 -1.01
C ILE A 99 12.03 -5.05 0.13
N ASP A 100 12.52 -3.86 0.45
CA ASP A 100 13.57 -3.63 1.45
C ASP A 100 13.17 -2.62 2.54
N LYS A 101 11.95 -2.08 2.48
CA LYS A 101 11.32 -1.25 3.53
C LYS A 101 9.84 -1.56 3.65
N VAL A 102 9.30 -1.34 4.85
CA VAL A 102 7.88 -1.38 5.16
C VAL A 102 7.50 -0.12 5.95
N SER A 103 6.31 0.40 5.70
CA SER A 103 5.72 1.47 6.50
C SER A 103 4.35 1.03 6.96
N TYR A 104 4.19 0.86 8.27
CA TYR A 104 2.89 0.59 8.88
C TYR A 104 2.07 1.88 8.91
N ILE A 105 0.82 1.77 8.47
CA ILE A 105 -0.13 2.87 8.47
C ILE A 105 -1.21 2.55 9.52
N ARG A 106 -1.55 3.55 10.33
CA ARG A 106 -2.53 3.40 11.41
C ARG A 106 -3.88 2.95 10.83
N ASN A 107 -4.48 1.94 11.45
CA ASN A 107 -5.86 1.56 11.16
C ASN A 107 -6.80 2.61 11.79
N ALA A 108 -7.47 3.38 10.94
CA ALA A 108 -8.40 4.47 11.27
C ALA A 108 -9.87 4.02 11.20
N ILE A 109 -10.14 2.71 11.15
CA ILE A 109 -11.49 2.17 10.98
C ILE A 109 -12.47 2.63 12.07
N GLU A 110 -11.98 2.89 13.28
CA GLU A 110 -12.79 3.27 14.45
C GLU A 110 -12.78 4.79 14.73
N ASP A 111 -12.14 5.61 13.89
CA ASP A 111 -12.08 7.07 14.10
C ASP A 111 -13.45 7.75 14.02
N ASN A 112 -14.40 7.13 13.31
CA ASN A 112 -15.75 7.63 13.14
C ASN A 112 -16.76 6.55 13.54
N PRO A 113 -17.92 6.92 14.13
CA PRO A 113 -18.99 5.96 14.40
C PRO A 113 -19.44 5.23 13.14
N ARG A 114 -19.69 3.92 13.25
CA ARG A 114 -20.15 3.06 12.14
C ARG A 114 -21.26 2.13 12.59
N ASN A 115 -22.11 1.73 11.64
CA ASN A 115 -23.24 0.81 11.85
C ASN A 115 -23.11 -0.48 11.02
N ASP A 116 -21.95 -0.73 10.41
CA ASP A 116 -21.70 -1.86 9.50
C ASP A 116 -21.01 -3.05 10.16
N GLY A 117 -20.85 -3.03 11.49
CA GLY A 117 -20.20 -4.10 12.26
C GLY A 117 -18.69 -4.22 12.03
N ARG A 118 -18.08 -3.25 11.33
CA ARG A 118 -16.64 -3.22 11.07
C ARG A 118 -15.88 -2.58 12.23
N ASN A 119 -14.77 -3.18 12.59
CA ASN A 119 -13.89 -2.75 13.67
C ASN A 119 -12.45 -3.23 13.38
N ILE A 120 -11.51 -2.90 14.27
CA ILE A 120 -10.10 -3.23 14.05
C ILE A 120 -9.83 -4.75 13.96
N SER A 121 -10.72 -5.61 14.47
CA SER A 121 -10.57 -7.08 14.42
C SER A 121 -11.01 -7.72 13.10
N ASN A 122 -11.61 -6.98 12.17
CA ASN A 122 -12.16 -7.54 10.93
C ASN A 122 -12.10 -6.60 9.72
N ALA A 123 -11.47 -5.43 9.86
CA ALA A 123 -11.33 -4.48 8.77
C ALA A 123 -10.14 -3.54 8.97
N TYR A 124 -9.46 -3.26 7.87
CA TYR A 124 -8.39 -2.29 7.79
C TYR A 124 -8.80 -1.08 6.94
N LEU A 125 -8.78 0.10 7.58
CA LEU A 125 -8.94 1.39 6.89
C LEU A 125 -7.70 2.24 7.17
N PRO A 126 -6.81 2.47 6.20
CA PRO A 126 -5.60 3.25 6.45
C PRO A 126 -5.91 4.71 6.77
N ASP A 127 -5.18 5.30 7.72
CA ASP A 127 -5.12 6.74 7.89
C ASP A 127 -4.70 7.41 6.57
N LYS A 128 -5.61 8.22 6.01
CA LYS A 128 -5.43 8.80 4.67
C LYS A 128 -4.26 9.78 4.59
N ASN A 129 -4.01 10.54 5.65
CA ASN A 129 -2.94 11.55 5.66
C ASN A 129 -1.59 10.85 5.74
N GLN A 130 -1.45 9.86 6.63
CA GLN A 130 -0.23 9.07 6.76
C GLN A 130 0.04 8.25 5.48
N LEU A 131 -0.99 7.65 4.89
CA LEU A 131 -0.87 6.92 3.63
C LEU A 131 -0.39 7.85 2.50
N ASN A 132 -1.03 9.01 2.31
CA ASN A 132 -0.66 9.94 1.24
C ASN A 132 0.78 10.45 1.39
N GLN A 133 1.20 10.76 2.62
CA GLN A 133 2.57 11.17 2.90
C GLN A 133 3.56 10.05 2.56
N THR A 134 3.29 8.83 3.02
CA THR A 134 4.11 7.65 2.74
C THR A 134 4.22 7.37 1.24
N LEU A 135 3.11 7.44 0.52
CA LEU A 135 3.09 7.30 -0.94
C LEU A 135 3.96 8.35 -1.61
N SER A 136 3.87 9.62 -1.21
CA SER A 136 4.72 10.67 -1.78
C SER A 136 6.20 10.38 -1.54
N ASP A 137 6.57 10.02 -0.30
CA ASP A 137 7.97 9.81 0.07
C ASP A 137 8.59 8.60 -0.63
N LEU A 138 7.83 7.50 -0.82
CA LEU A 138 8.36 6.31 -1.48
C LEU A 138 8.62 6.54 -2.98
N PHE A 139 7.74 7.27 -3.68
CA PHE A 139 7.94 7.59 -5.09
C PHE A 139 9.17 8.48 -5.27
N LEU A 140 9.35 9.47 -4.40
CA LEU A 140 10.50 10.36 -4.43
C LEU A 140 11.81 9.61 -4.13
N GLN A 141 11.76 8.51 -3.39
CA GLN A 141 12.89 7.64 -3.11
C GLN A 141 13.12 6.55 -4.17
N GLY A 142 12.31 6.49 -5.23
CA GLY A 142 12.51 5.52 -6.31
C GLY A 142 11.89 4.15 -6.04
N TYR A 143 10.80 4.08 -5.28
CA TYR A 143 10.04 2.86 -5.03
C TYR A 143 8.68 2.88 -5.75
N LEU A 144 8.06 1.71 -5.82
CA LEU A 144 6.67 1.47 -6.18
C LEU A 144 5.90 0.97 -4.94
N PRO A 145 4.64 1.38 -4.74
CA PRO A 145 3.88 1.00 -3.56
C PRO A 145 3.20 -0.36 -3.74
N VAL A 146 3.42 -1.28 -2.81
CA VAL A 146 2.57 -2.46 -2.65
C VAL A 146 1.82 -2.31 -1.33
N LYS A 147 0.54 -1.92 -1.40
CA LYS A 147 -0.30 -1.80 -0.20
C LYS A 147 -0.56 -3.19 0.38
N PHE A 148 -0.60 -3.31 1.69
CA PHE A 148 -0.94 -4.57 2.34
C PHE A 148 -1.82 -4.36 3.56
N HIS A 149 -2.52 -5.44 3.95
CA HIS A 149 -3.12 -5.59 5.26
C HIS A 149 -2.98 -7.03 5.75
N THR A 150 -3.20 -7.24 7.05
CA THR A 150 -3.21 -8.56 7.68
C THR A 150 -4.62 -9.05 7.91
N HIS A 151 -4.84 -10.35 7.84
CA HIS A 151 -6.02 -10.97 8.45
C HIS A 151 -5.66 -11.52 9.84
N PRO A 152 -6.52 -11.32 10.86
CA PRO A 152 -6.31 -11.89 12.18
C PRO A 152 -6.62 -13.39 12.16
N VAL A 153 -5.92 -14.17 12.99
CA VAL A 153 -6.23 -15.59 13.16
C VAL A 153 -7.06 -15.77 14.44
N LYS A 154 -8.34 -16.09 14.26
CA LYS A 154 -9.23 -16.41 15.38
C LYS A 154 -8.99 -17.87 15.74
N GLY A 155 -8.14 -18.11 16.75
CA GLY A 155 -7.66 -19.43 17.16
C GLY A 155 -8.67 -20.55 16.88
N THR A 156 -8.45 -21.26 15.78
CA THR A 156 -9.31 -22.38 15.40
C THR A 156 -8.67 -23.69 15.83
N ASN A 157 -9.51 -24.70 16.11
CA ASN A 157 -9.05 -26.05 16.46
C ASN A 157 -7.99 -26.54 15.47
N PHE A 158 -6.98 -27.26 15.96
CA PHE A 158 -5.82 -27.77 15.20
C PHE A 158 -6.13 -28.49 13.86
N LEU A 159 -7.32 -29.07 13.71
CA LEU A 159 -7.78 -29.68 12.46
C LEU A 159 -8.27 -28.65 11.42
N HIS A 160 -8.84 -27.54 11.87
CA HIS A 160 -9.18 -26.40 11.01
C HIS A 160 -7.93 -25.67 10.54
N SER A 161 -6.92 -25.50 11.41
CA SER A 161 -5.66 -24.82 11.08
C SER A 161 -4.85 -25.50 9.95
N LEU A 162 -5.06 -26.79 9.68
CA LEU A 162 -4.41 -27.55 8.60
C LEU A 162 -5.02 -27.30 7.21
N THR A 163 -6.29 -26.90 7.14
CA THR A 163 -6.98 -26.53 5.88
C THR A 163 -7.16 -25.02 5.72
N TYR A 164 -6.99 -24.28 6.81
CA TYR A 164 -7.17 -22.83 6.94
C TYR A 164 -6.32 -21.92 6.04
N PRO A 165 -5.04 -22.20 5.76
CA PRO A 165 -4.21 -21.32 4.95
C PRO A 165 -4.76 -21.12 3.53
N ASN A 166 -5.41 -22.14 2.96
CA ASN A 166 -6.05 -22.07 1.64
C ASN A 166 -7.41 -21.33 1.67
N LEU A 167 -8.08 -21.25 2.83
CA LEU A 167 -9.35 -20.54 3.00
C LEU A 167 -9.14 -19.05 3.31
N MET A 168 -8.04 -18.69 3.98
CA MET A 168 -7.71 -17.30 4.34
C MET A 168 -6.96 -16.52 3.23
N THR A 169 -6.58 -17.19 2.13
CA THR A 169 -6.18 -16.52 0.89
C THR A 169 -7.36 -15.97 0.10
N GLU A 170 -8.61 -16.34 0.44
CA GLU A 170 -9.79 -15.75 -0.18
C GLU A 170 -9.94 -14.29 0.27
N THR A 171 -9.51 -13.36 -0.59
CA THR A 171 -9.75 -11.93 -0.41
C THR A 171 -11.26 -11.65 -0.46
N SER A 172 -11.78 -10.84 0.46
CA SER A 172 -13.21 -10.50 0.47
C SER A 172 -13.62 -9.80 -0.85
N LYS A 173 -14.92 -9.77 -1.16
CA LYS A 173 -15.41 -8.99 -2.33
C LYS A 173 -14.97 -7.52 -2.26
N GLN A 174 -14.85 -6.96 -1.05
CA GLN A 174 -14.34 -5.62 -0.85
C GLN A 174 -12.86 -5.52 -1.22
N ASP A 175 -12.04 -6.47 -0.78
CA ASP A 175 -10.60 -6.49 -1.10
C ASP A 175 -10.35 -6.63 -2.60
N GLN A 176 -11.19 -7.42 -3.29
CA GLN A 176 -11.15 -7.55 -4.75
C GLN A 176 -11.51 -6.23 -5.45
N GLN A 177 -12.58 -5.55 -5.01
CA GLN A 177 -12.94 -4.24 -5.53
C GLN A 177 -11.83 -3.21 -5.27
N GLU A 178 -11.31 -3.16 -4.05
CA GLU A 178 -10.23 -2.27 -3.64
C GLU A 178 -8.91 -2.52 -4.39
N SER A 179 -8.64 -3.77 -4.78
CA SER A 179 -7.48 -4.15 -5.60
C SER A 179 -7.63 -3.71 -7.06
N SER A 180 -8.85 -3.43 -7.51
CA SER A 180 -9.12 -2.88 -8.85
C SER A 180 -8.98 -1.35 -8.93
N LEU A 181 -8.88 -0.67 -7.77
CA LEU A 181 -8.81 0.79 -7.72
C LEU A 181 -7.37 1.29 -7.94
N PRO A 182 -7.09 2.04 -9.02
CA PRO A 182 -5.77 2.58 -9.24
C PRO A 182 -5.43 3.73 -8.29
N LEU A 183 -4.15 3.85 -7.97
CA LEU A 183 -3.59 5.04 -7.36
C LEU A 183 -3.55 6.16 -8.41
N ILE A 184 -4.17 7.29 -8.08
CA ILE A 184 -4.17 8.49 -8.92
C ILE A 184 -2.99 9.38 -8.52
N ILE A 185 -2.09 9.65 -9.47
CA ILE A 185 -0.92 10.52 -9.30
C ILE A 185 -0.98 11.58 -10.40
N GLY A 186 -1.47 12.77 -10.04
CA GLY A 186 -1.79 13.81 -11.03
C GLY A 186 -2.78 13.29 -12.08
N SER A 187 -2.35 13.28 -13.33
CA SER A 187 -3.08 12.78 -14.51
C SER A 187 -2.93 11.28 -14.75
N LYS A 188 -2.03 10.60 -14.02
CA LYS A 188 -1.69 9.19 -14.24
C LYS A 188 -2.43 8.26 -13.27
N LYS A 189 -2.83 7.10 -13.78
CA LYS A 189 -3.47 6.02 -13.02
C LYS A 189 -2.50 4.85 -12.93
N LEU A 190 -2.11 4.46 -11.72
CA LEU A 190 -1.23 3.32 -11.46
C LEU A 190 -2.00 2.22 -10.74
N LEU A 191 -2.11 1.05 -11.34
CA LEU A 191 -2.62 -0.16 -10.69
C LEU A 191 -1.44 -0.98 -10.16
N MET A 192 -1.47 -1.28 -8.87
CA MET A 192 -0.47 -2.09 -8.18
C MET A 192 -1.12 -3.30 -7.55
N PRO A 193 -0.39 -4.43 -7.42
CA PRO A 193 -0.84 -5.53 -6.58
C PRO A 193 -1.02 -5.07 -5.14
N ARG A 194 -1.88 -5.81 -4.42
CA ARG A 194 -2.05 -5.67 -2.98
C ARG A 194 -1.54 -6.92 -2.30
N GLY A 195 -0.69 -6.73 -1.30
CA GLY A 195 -0.22 -7.80 -0.47
C GLY A 195 -1.24 -8.20 0.58
N LEU A 196 -1.29 -9.49 0.90
CA LEU A 196 -2.03 -10.04 2.03
C LEU A 196 -1.06 -10.80 2.92
N ILE A 197 -1.09 -10.49 4.22
CA ILE A 197 -0.26 -11.16 5.21
C ILE A 197 -1.15 -11.94 6.18
N VAL A 198 -0.91 -13.23 6.32
CA VAL A 198 -1.74 -14.12 7.14
C VAL A 198 -0.86 -14.84 8.14
N GLY A 199 -1.25 -14.82 9.42
CA GLY A 199 -0.57 -15.60 10.46
C GLY A 199 -0.90 -17.10 10.34
N ASN A 200 0.02 -17.94 10.79
CA ASN A 200 -0.21 -19.38 10.92
C ASN A 200 -0.80 -19.70 12.31
N ASP A 201 -1.97 -20.32 12.35
CA ASP A 201 -2.63 -20.73 13.61
C ASP A 201 -1.85 -21.82 14.38
N ILE A 202 -1.09 -22.67 13.70
CA ILE A 202 -0.37 -23.83 14.30
C ILE A 202 0.94 -23.38 14.95
N SER A 203 1.59 -22.41 14.33
CA SER A 203 2.87 -21.82 14.69
C SER A 203 2.63 -20.33 14.70
N SER A 204 2.25 -19.77 15.85
CA SER A 204 1.97 -18.34 16.04
C SER A 204 3.13 -17.40 15.65
N ASN A 205 4.25 -17.97 15.19
CA ASN A 205 5.49 -17.30 14.79
C ASN A 205 5.75 -17.33 13.27
N ASP A 206 4.86 -17.95 12.49
CA ASP A 206 4.97 -18.00 11.03
C ASP A 206 3.87 -17.18 10.35
N ILE A 207 4.25 -16.51 9.26
CA ILE A 207 3.35 -15.72 8.41
C ILE A 207 3.48 -16.20 6.97
N PHE A 208 2.38 -16.15 6.24
CA PHE A 208 2.33 -16.19 4.78
C PHE A 208 2.26 -14.76 4.25
N ILE A 209 3.02 -14.46 3.19
CA ILE A 209 2.99 -13.16 2.50
C ILE A 209 2.65 -13.42 1.04
N GLY A 210 1.44 -13.06 0.62
CA GLY A 210 1.04 -13.00 -0.78
C GLY A 210 1.23 -11.58 -1.31
N VAL A 211 1.71 -11.45 -2.54
CA VAL A 211 1.83 -10.18 -3.30
C VAL A 211 1.34 -10.38 -4.71
#